data_AF-A0A2D7BW40-F1
#
_entry.id   AF-A0A2D7BW40-F1
#
_cell.length_a   1.000
_cell.length_b   1.000
_cell.length_c   1.000
_cell.angle_alpha   90.00
_cell.angle_beta   90.00
_cell.angle_gamma   90.00
#
_symmetry.space_group_name_H-M   'P 1'
#
loop_
_entity.id
_entity.type
_entity.pdbx_description
1 polymer ?
#
loop_
_entity_poly.entity_id
_entity_poly.type
_entity_poly.pdbx_seq_one_letter_code
_entity_poly.pdbx_strand_id
1 'polypeptide(L)' 'MSSLYPLWIEKLVFLGLISLAVVSGIALKSHLEGPALMLSWVCGLPLLVLVLTEGIGRVVQSVYSK' A
#
# COMPACT_ATOMS: atom_id res chain seq x y z
N MET A 1 -6.04 -27.12 15.41
CA MET A 1 -4.76 -26.39 15.38
C MET A 1 -5.03 -25.09 14.66
N SER A 2 -4.89 -23.97 15.37
CA SER A 2 -5.20 -22.64 14.88
C SER A 2 -4.50 -22.39 13.56
N SER A 3 -5.26 -22.07 12.51
CA SER A 3 -4.72 -21.51 11.27
C SER A 3 -4.00 -20.22 11.66
N LEU A 4 -2.67 -20.28 11.83
CA LEU A 4 -1.89 -19.11 12.22
C LEU A 4 -2.06 -18.08 11.10
N TYR A 5 -2.69 -16.95 11.44
CA TYR A 5 -2.85 -15.85 10.51
C TYR A 5 -1.48 -15.47 9.92
N PRO A 6 -1.31 -15.50 8.58
CA PRO A 6 0.01 -15.42 7.97
C PRO A 6 0.52 -13.97 7.89
N LEU A 7 1.04 -13.45 9.01
CA LEU A 7 1.60 -12.08 9.14
C LEU A 7 2.65 -11.73 8.07
N TRP A 8 3.34 -12.73 7.54
CA TRP A 8 4.36 -12.54 6.52
C TRP A 8 3.78 -12.11 5.16
N ILE A 9 2.53 -12.51 4.86
CA ILE A 9 1.84 -12.13 3.63
C ILE A 9 1.54 -10.62 3.66
N GLU A 10 1.00 -10.10 4.76
CA GLU A 10 0.77 -8.65 4.91
C GLU A 10 2.07 -7.84 4.76
N LYS A 11 3.18 -8.36 5.31
CA LYS A 11 4.48 -7.70 5.20
C LYS A 11 4.98 -7.65 3.74
N LEU A 12 4.81 -8.71 2.97
CA LEU A 12 5.15 -8.73 1.55
C LEU A 12 4.28 -7.79 0.74
N VAL A 13 2.97 -7.77 1.02
CA VAL A 13 2.02 -6.85 0.39
C VAL A 13 2.42 -5.41 0.66
N PHE A 14 2.73 -5.06 1.92
CA PHE A 14 3.16 -3.71 2.27
C PHE A 14 4.43 -3.29 1.52
N LEU A 15 5.46 -4.15 1.48
CA LEU A 15 6.70 -3.86 0.74
C LEU A 15 6.45 -3.69 -0.77
N GLY A 16 5.56 -4.50 -1.35
CA GLY A 16 5.15 -4.38 -2.74
C GLY A 16 4.38 -3.09 -3.03
N LEU A 17 3.50 -2.67 -2.12
CA LEU A 17 2.77 -1.41 -2.25
C LEU A 17 3.69 -0.21 -2.12
N ILE A 18 4.70 -0.25 -1.24
CA ILE A 18 5.70 0.81 -1.10
C ILE A 18 6.54 0.93 -2.38
N SER A 19 7.01 -0.19 -2.95
CA SER A 19 7.79 -0.13 -4.19
C SER A 19 6.96 0.41 -5.36
N LEU A 20 5.70 -0.03 -5.50
CA LEU A 20 4.75 0.54 -6.46
C LEU A 20 4.48 2.04 -6.22
N ALA A 21 4.37 2.46 -4.96
CA ALA A 21 4.17 3.87 -4.61
C ALA A 21 5.36 4.73 -5.02
N VAL A 22 6.59 4.24 -4.85
CA VAL A 22 7.80 4.94 -5.31
C VAL A 22 7.83 5.04 -6.83
N VAL A 23 7.57 3.95 -7.55
CA VAL A 23 7.57 3.94 -9.03
C VAL A 23 6.48 4.86 -9.58
N SER A 24 5.27 4.79 -9.04
CA SER A 24 4.17 5.68 -9.44
C SER A 24 4.46 7.14 -9.10
N GLY A 25 5.08 7.42 -7.95
CA GLY A 25 5.56 8.77 -7.62
C GLY A 25 6.58 9.31 -8.62
N ILE A 26 7.50 8.46 -9.12
CA ILE A 26 8.46 8.84 -10.15
C ILE A 26 7.74 9.14 -11.47
N ALA A 27 6.80 8.29 -11.88
CA ALA A 27 6.00 8.50 -13.09
C ALA A 27 5.12 9.77 -13.01
N LEU A 28 4.61 10.10 -11.83
CA LEU A 28 3.79 11.29 -11.59
C LEU A 28 4.54 12.59 -11.85
N LYS A 29 5.88 12.59 -11.78
CA LYS A 29 6.69 13.78 -12.10
C LYS A 29 6.49 14.28 -13.54
N SER A 30 6.06 13.41 -14.46
CA SER A 30 5.77 13.79 -15.84
C SER A 30 4.39 14.44 -16.04
N HIS A 31 3.54 14.43 -15.01
CA HIS A 31 2.15 14.92 -15.07
C HIS A 31 1.82 15.99 -14.04
N LEU A 32 2.59 16.07 -12.94
CA LEU A 32 2.37 17.01 -11.84
C LEU A 32 3.66 17.75 -11.54
N GLU A 33 3.54 19.04 -11.20
CA GLU A 33 4.65 19.88 -10.79
C GLU A 33 4.33 20.63 -9.50
N GLY A 34 5.39 21.13 -8.84
CA GLY A 34 5.26 22.01 -7.69
C GLY A 34 4.47 21.41 -6.51
N PRO A 35 3.53 22.16 -5.90
CA PRO A 35 2.82 21.74 -4.69
C PRO A 35 2.01 20.45 -4.85
N ALA A 36 1.43 20.22 -6.03
CA ALA A 36 0.62 19.02 -6.29
C ALA A 36 1.47 17.75 -6.28
N LEU A 37 2.68 17.82 -6.86
CA LEU A 37 3.66 16.74 -6.82
C LEU A 37 4.17 16.50 -5.39
N MET A 38 4.40 17.55 -4.61
CA MET A 38 4.79 17.37 -3.20
C MET A 38 3.68 16.72 -2.37
N LEU A 39 2.43 17.16 -2.55
CA LEU A 39 1.27 16.58 -1.86
C LEU A 39 1.05 15.11 -2.25
N SER A 40 1.25 14.75 -3.52
CA SER A 40 1.12 13.35 -3.96
C SER A 40 2.18 12.46 -3.32
N TRP A 41 3.42 12.94 -3.15
CA TRP A 41 4.51 12.17 -2.55
C TRP A 41 4.41 12.07 -1.02
N VAL A 42 4.03 13.14 -0.33
CA VAL A 42 4.04 13.21 1.14
C VAL A 42 2.72 12.71 1.75
N CYS A 43 1.60 12.86 1.04
CA CYS A 43 0.28 12.57 1.60
C CYS A 43 -0.51 11.58 0.73
N GLY A 44 -0.63 11.84 -0.58
CA GLY A 44 -1.47 11.03 -1.48
C GLY A 44 -1.04 9.56 -1.58
N LEU A 45 0.19 9.32 -2.00
CA LEU A 45 0.75 7.97 -2.12
C LEU A 45 0.85 7.25 -0.77
N PRO A 46 1.30 7.88 0.33
CA PRO A 46 1.27 7.26 1.66
C PRO A 46 -0.15 6.88 2.13
N LEU A 47 -1.15 7.76 1.97
CA LEU A 47 -2.54 7.43 2.30
C LEU A 47 -3.06 6.27 1.46
N LEU A 48 -2.75 6.24 0.16
CA LEU A 48 -3.14 5.17 -0.74
C LEU A 48 -2.56 3.82 -0.27
N VAL A 49 -1.27 3.78 0.07
CA VAL A 49 -0.62 2.56 0.59
C VAL A 49 -1.30 2.09 1.87
N LEU A 50 -1.61 3.00 2.81
CA LEU A 50 -2.28 2.64 4.06
C LEU A 50 -3.67 2.03 3.82
N VAL A 51 -4.49 2.69 3.00
CA VAL A 51 -5.85 2.20 2.68
C VAL A 51 -5.80 0.85 1.98
N LEU A 52 -4.89 0.67 1.02
CA LEU A 52 -4.73 -0.60 0.31
C LEU A 52 -4.21 -1.71 1.24
N THR A 53 -3.27 -1.40 2.14
CA THR A 53 -2.75 -2.36 3.11
C THR A 53 -3.85 -2.81 4.07
N GLU A 54 -4.64 -1.88 4.61
CA GLU A 54 -5.78 -2.22 5.47
C GLU A 54 -6.83 -3.04 4.72
N GLY A 55 -7.19 -2.62 3.50
CA GLY A 55 -8.15 -3.33 2.67
C GLY A 55 -7.74 -4.77 2.38
N ILE A 56 -6.48 -4.97 1.99
CA ILE A 56 -5.94 -6.31 1.74
C ILE A 56 -5.88 -7.11 3.03
N GLY A 57 -5.45 -6.52 4.15
CA GLY A 57 -5.44 -7.16 5.46
C GLY A 57 -6.83 -7.70 5.85
N ARG A 58 -7.88 -6.89 5.68
CA ARG A 58 -9.28 -7.31 5.93
C ARG A 58 -9.72 -8.44 5.00
N VAL A 59 -9.36 -8.39 3.71
CA VAL A 59 -9.67 -9.45 2.73
C VAL A 59 -8.96 -10.75 3.12
N VAL A 60 -7.67 -10.70 3.41
CA VAL A 60 -6.90 -11.88 3.85
C VAL A 60 -7.47 -12.44 5.15
N GLN A 61 -7.80 -11.61 6.13
CA GLN A 61 -8.47 -12.06 7.36
C GLN A 61 -9.80 -12.76 7.08
N SER A 62 -10.61 -12.24 6.15
CA SER A 62 -11.90 -12.87 5.80
C SER A 62 -11.76 -14.27 5.17
N VAL A 63 -10.63 -14.53 4.50
CA VAL A 63 -10.36 -15.83 3.84
C VAL A 63 -9.74 -16.82 4.82
N TYR A 64 -8.81 -16.37 5.66
CA TYR A 64 -8.01 -17.24 6.55
C TYR A 64 -8.59 -17.40 7.97
N SER A 65 -9.48 -16.51 8.40
CA SER A 65 -10.20 -16.61 9.67
C SER A 65 -11.60 -17.19 9.43
N LYS A 66 -11.67 -18.52 9.29
CA LYS A 66 -12.89 -19.30 9.55
C LYS A 66 -12.70 -20.11 10.82
#